data_AF-A0A943DB48-F1
#
_entry.id   AF-A0A943DB48-F1
#
_cell.length_a   1.000
_cell.length_b   1.000
_cell.length_c   1.000
_cell.angle_alpha   90.00
_cell.angle_beta   90.00
_cell.angle_gamma   90.00
#
_symmetry.space_group_name_H-M   'P 1'
#
loop_
_entity.id
_entity.type
_entity.pdbx_description
1 polymer ?
#
loop_
_entity_poly.entity_id
_entity_poly.type
_entity_poly.pdbx_seq_one_letter_code
_entity_poly.pdbx_strand_id
1 'polypeptide(L)'
;MKCFSAAATVVLAAMLCGCRQKADMTPVWQTDLPTTGVHMELSNTDDISFDPAYYAQTREDAFYNNLHAISAVMAEGAPVVTFYGVTADEVKLIYLENIGDYLYVDYDRVAPQEKLDYVRIDGDGYVSYKLDTAYNFEFTVTTDKGEDQYLVVSRRSDIQ
;
A
#
# COMPACT_ATOMS: atom_id res chain seq x y z
N MET A 1 5.69 13.46 64.33
CA MET A 1 4.39 13.45 63.63
C MET A 1 4.31 14.63 62.68
N LYS A 2 4.43 14.35 61.37
CA LYS A 2 3.67 14.94 60.25
C LYS A 2 4.33 14.45 58.95
N CYS A 3 3.75 13.37 58.43
CA CYS A 3 4.04 12.83 57.11
C CYS A 3 3.47 13.81 56.07
N PHE A 4 4.26 14.14 55.05
CA PHE A 4 3.75 14.64 53.78
C PHE A 4 4.45 13.86 52.66
N SER A 5 3.70 12.89 52.11
CA SER A 5 3.98 12.30 50.80
C SER A 5 3.77 13.37 49.73
N ALA A 6 4.69 13.49 48.79
CA ALA A 6 4.42 14.13 47.50
C ALA A 6 5.15 13.35 46.41
N ALA A 7 4.36 12.98 45.40
CA ALA A 7 4.63 11.95 44.41
C ALA A 7 5.76 12.31 43.44
N ALA A 8 6.49 11.28 43.01
CA ALA A 8 7.44 11.34 41.92
C ALA A 8 6.68 11.59 40.59
N THR A 9 6.86 12.77 40.00
CA THR A 9 6.45 13.01 38.62
C THR A 9 7.61 12.62 37.71
N VAL A 10 7.55 11.39 37.18
CA VAL A 10 8.40 11.00 36.04
C VAL A 10 7.82 11.70 34.81
N VAL A 11 8.41 12.81 34.41
CA VAL A 11 8.16 13.40 33.10
C VAL A 11 8.91 12.55 32.08
N LEU A 12 8.22 11.61 31.47
CA LEU A 12 8.73 10.88 30.31
C LEU A 12 8.71 11.85 29.12
N ALA A 13 9.80 12.59 28.93
CA ALA A 13 10.04 13.34 27.71
C ALA A 13 10.36 12.34 26.58
N ALA A 14 9.32 11.81 25.93
CA ALA A 14 9.46 11.04 24.72
C ALA A 14 9.94 11.97 23.59
N MET A 15 11.11 11.62 23.09
CA MET A 15 11.91 12.24 22.04
C MET A 15 11.08 12.63 20.80
N LEU A 16 11.01 13.93 20.52
CA LEU A 16 10.64 14.47 19.20
C LEU A 16 11.90 14.63 18.31
N CYS A 17 12.76 13.61 18.27
CA CYS A 17 13.65 13.43 17.13
C CYS A 17 12.84 12.73 16.06
N GLY A 18 12.57 13.42 14.95
CA GLY A 18 11.92 12.90 13.76
C GLY A 18 12.73 11.80 13.07
N CYS A 19 12.99 10.69 13.77
CA CYS A 19 13.26 9.42 13.14
C CYS A 19 12.02 9.10 12.32
N ARG A 20 12.08 9.32 11.01
CA ARG A 20 11.21 8.61 10.06
C ARG A 20 11.40 7.14 10.44
N GLN A 21 10.41 6.56 11.13
CA GLN A 21 10.53 5.19 11.61
C GLN A 21 10.83 4.33 10.40
N LYS A 22 11.97 3.63 10.44
CA LYS A 22 12.35 2.73 9.37
C LYS A 22 11.21 1.74 9.21
N ALA A 23 10.72 1.54 7.98
CA ALA A 23 9.65 0.61 7.72
C ALA A 23 10.06 -0.79 8.19
N ASP A 24 9.13 -1.49 8.85
CA ASP A 24 9.30 -2.91 9.15
C ASP A 24 9.07 -3.72 7.88
N MET A 25 10.14 -4.32 7.38
CA MET A 25 10.12 -5.10 6.14
C MET A 25 9.75 -6.57 6.39
N THR A 26 9.35 -6.95 7.60
CA THR A 26 8.93 -8.32 7.90
C THR A 26 7.61 -8.62 7.18
N PRO A 27 7.56 -9.61 6.26
CA PRO A 27 6.34 -9.91 5.52
C PRO A 27 5.23 -10.41 6.43
N VAL A 28 4.04 -9.81 6.31
CA VAL A 28 2.82 -10.28 6.98
C VAL A 28 1.94 -11.11 6.04
N TRP A 29 2.09 -10.89 4.74
CA TRP A 29 1.41 -11.63 3.69
C TRP A 29 2.25 -11.67 2.42
N GLN A 30 2.06 -12.70 1.60
CA GLN A 30 2.79 -12.91 0.36
C GLN A 30 1.96 -13.71 -0.65
N THR A 31 2.26 -13.53 -1.93
CA THR A 31 1.69 -14.31 -3.03
C THR A 31 2.64 -14.35 -4.22
N ASP A 32 2.46 -15.31 -5.12
CA ASP A 32 2.99 -15.23 -6.47
C ASP A 32 1.91 -14.67 -7.41
N LEU A 33 2.26 -13.73 -8.27
CA LEU A 33 1.34 -13.18 -9.26
C LEU A 33 1.06 -14.22 -10.37
N PRO A 34 -0.21 -14.43 -10.76
CA PRO A 34 -0.60 -15.62 -11.51
C PRO A 34 -0.06 -15.67 -12.95
N THR A 35 0.18 -14.53 -13.59
CA THR A 35 0.61 -14.46 -15.00
C THR A 35 2.13 -14.36 -15.10
N THR A 36 2.71 -13.40 -14.38
CA THR A 36 4.13 -13.08 -14.38
C THR A 36 4.96 -14.04 -13.51
N GLY A 37 4.33 -14.67 -12.51
CA GLY A 37 5.02 -15.49 -11.50
C GLY A 37 5.93 -14.68 -10.57
N VAL A 38 5.79 -13.36 -10.55
CA VAL A 38 6.55 -12.47 -9.67
C VAL A 38 6.11 -12.69 -8.23
N HIS A 39 7.07 -12.88 -7.34
CA HIS A 39 6.79 -12.99 -5.91
C HIS A 39 6.53 -11.59 -5.33
N MET A 40 5.40 -11.43 -4.66
CA MET A 40 4.94 -10.20 -4.05
C MET A 40 4.76 -10.39 -2.55
N GLU A 41 5.27 -9.45 -1.76
CA GLU A 41 5.10 -9.41 -0.31
C GLU A 41 4.46 -8.09 0.14
N LEU A 42 3.72 -8.16 1.24
CA LEU A 42 3.20 -7.01 1.96
C LEU A 42 3.75 -7.02 3.39
N SER A 43 4.25 -5.87 3.84
CA SER A 43 4.82 -5.66 5.17
C SER A 43 4.44 -4.28 5.72
N ASN A 44 4.91 -3.92 6.91
CA ASN A 44 4.66 -2.62 7.57
C ASN A 44 3.17 -2.25 7.70
N THR A 45 2.32 -3.23 7.99
CA THR A 45 0.87 -3.06 8.23
C THR A 45 0.45 -3.87 9.45
N ASP A 46 -0.48 -3.33 10.24
CA ASP A 46 -0.96 -3.95 11.48
C ASP A 46 -2.12 -4.93 11.22
N ASP A 47 -2.88 -4.71 10.15
CA ASP A 47 -4.03 -5.54 9.79
C ASP A 47 -4.17 -5.61 8.27
N ILE A 48 -4.73 -6.72 7.79
CA ILE A 48 -5.04 -6.93 6.37
C ILE A 48 -6.42 -7.56 6.19
N SER A 49 -7.15 -7.12 5.16
CA SER A 49 -8.39 -7.76 4.73
C SER A 49 -8.41 -7.99 3.22
N PHE A 50 -9.20 -8.96 2.79
CA PHE A 50 -9.38 -9.36 1.40
C PHE A 50 -10.85 -9.19 1.04
N ASP A 51 -11.24 -7.96 0.81
CA ASP A 51 -12.58 -7.65 0.31
C ASP A 51 -12.61 -7.87 -1.21
N PRO A 52 -13.76 -8.26 -1.80
CA PRO A 52 -13.91 -8.24 -3.24
C PRO A 52 -13.48 -6.89 -3.81
N ALA A 53 -12.97 -6.88 -5.04
CA ALA A 53 -12.68 -5.66 -5.76
C ALA A 53 -13.00 -5.87 -7.24
N TYR A 54 -13.73 -4.90 -7.78
CA TYR A 54 -14.05 -4.80 -9.19
C TYR A 54 -13.40 -3.55 -9.75
N TYR A 55 -12.90 -3.66 -10.96
CA TYR A 55 -12.29 -2.56 -11.69
C TYR A 55 -13.05 -2.32 -12.99
N ALA A 56 -13.14 -1.05 -13.37
CA ALA A 56 -13.43 -0.64 -14.73
C ALA A 56 -12.43 0.43 -15.16
N GLN A 57 -11.98 0.37 -16.42
CA GLN A 57 -10.97 1.31 -16.90
C GLN A 57 -11.50 2.75 -16.89
N THR A 58 -12.77 2.93 -17.23
CA THR A 58 -13.42 4.24 -17.21
C THR A 58 -14.72 4.22 -16.39
N ARG A 59 -15.19 5.42 -16.02
CA ARG A 59 -16.53 5.58 -15.43
C ARG A 59 -17.65 5.18 -16.40
N GLU A 60 -17.43 5.32 -17.70
CA GLU A 60 -18.39 4.89 -18.71
C GLU A 60 -18.47 3.36 -18.75
N ASP A 61 -17.32 2.66 -18.68
CA ASP A 61 -17.28 1.20 -18.55
C ASP A 61 -17.99 0.74 -17.27
N ALA A 62 -17.76 1.43 -16.14
CA ALA A 62 -18.48 1.18 -14.91
C ALA A 62 -20.00 1.35 -15.07
N PHE A 63 -20.44 2.42 -15.73
CA PHE A 63 -21.86 2.69 -15.99
C PHE A 63 -22.52 1.60 -16.85
N TYR A 64 -21.79 1.06 -17.83
CA TYR A 64 -22.25 -0.04 -18.68
C TYR A 64 -21.97 -1.43 -18.10
N ASN A 65 -21.48 -1.52 -16.86
CA ASN A 65 -21.17 -2.76 -16.15
C ASN A 65 -20.11 -3.63 -16.86
N ASN A 66 -19.18 -3.00 -17.58
CA ASN A 66 -17.98 -3.60 -18.15
C ASN A 66 -16.91 -3.73 -17.05
N LEU A 67 -17.16 -4.59 -16.07
CA LEU A 67 -16.32 -4.76 -14.89
C LEU A 67 -15.44 -6.00 -15.03
N HIS A 68 -14.25 -5.96 -14.46
CA HIS A 68 -13.44 -7.16 -14.21
C HIS A 68 -13.08 -7.28 -12.73
N ALA A 69 -12.90 -8.50 -12.27
CA ALA A 69 -12.39 -8.74 -10.93
C ALA A 69 -10.89 -8.41 -10.90
N ILE A 70 -10.45 -7.70 -9.87
CA ILE A 70 -9.03 -7.42 -9.61
C ILE A 70 -8.64 -8.02 -8.27
N SER A 71 -7.45 -8.62 -8.19
CA SER A 71 -6.91 -9.08 -6.92
C SER A 71 -6.58 -7.88 -6.04
N ALA A 72 -7.00 -7.91 -4.78
CA ALA A 72 -6.83 -6.77 -3.88
C ALA A 72 -6.44 -7.18 -2.46
N VAL A 73 -5.63 -6.36 -1.82
CA VAL A 73 -5.37 -6.40 -0.38
C VAL A 73 -5.63 -5.03 0.21
N MET A 74 -6.37 -5.02 1.32
CA MET A 74 -6.66 -3.83 2.09
C MET A 74 -5.76 -3.86 3.32
N ALA A 75 -4.99 -2.80 3.55
CA ALA A 75 -3.96 -2.78 4.58
C ALA A 75 -4.02 -1.49 5.40
N GLU A 76 -3.90 -1.61 6.71
CA GLU A 76 -3.89 -0.46 7.64
C GLU A 76 -2.49 0.14 7.79
N GLY A 77 -2.43 1.46 7.96
CA GLY A 77 -1.17 2.19 8.11
C GLY A 77 -0.45 2.39 6.77
N ALA A 78 0.88 2.35 6.79
CA ALA A 78 1.73 2.68 5.65
C ALA A 78 2.39 1.42 5.06
N PRO A 79 1.63 0.52 4.42
CA PRO A 79 2.12 -0.77 3.98
C PRO A 79 3.28 -0.62 3.00
N VAL A 80 4.21 -1.58 3.05
CA VAL A 80 5.27 -1.74 2.05
C VAL A 80 4.92 -2.91 1.16
N VAL A 81 4.82 -2.64 -0.14
CA VAL A 81 4.64 -3.64 -1.19
C VAL A 81 6.01 -3.94 -1.78
N THR A 82 6.43 -5.20 -1.81
CA THR A 82 7.72 -5.63 -2.37
C THR A 82 7.50 -6.60 -3.51
N PHE A 83 8.17 -6.39 -4.64
CA PHE A 83 8.21 -7.30 -5.77
C PHE A 83 9.63 -7.83 -5.98
N TYR A 84 9.78 -9.14 -6.12
CA TYR A 84 11.08 -9.80 -6.31
C TYR A 84 11.30 -10.23 -7.75
N GLY A 85 12.54 -10.15 -8.21
CA GLY A 85 12.95 -10.57 -9.55
C GLY A 85 12.53 -9.61 -10.66
N VAL A 86 12.03 -8.42 -10.32
CA VAL A 86 11.68 -7.34 -11.24
C VAL A 86 12.36 -6.03 -10.83
N THR A 87 12.47 -5.13 -11.79
CA THR A 87 12.98 -3.76 -11.61
C THR A 87 11.84 -2.75 -11.54
N ALA A 88 12.14 -1.53 -11.09
CA ALA A 88 11.14 -0.47 -11.00
C ALA A 88 10.51 -0.10 -12.36
N ASP A 89 11.22 -0.31 -13.48
CA ASP A 89 10.71 -0.01 -14.83
C ASP A 89 9.66 -1.03 -15.31
N GLU A 90 9.61 -2.20 -14.66
CA GLU A 90 8.64 -3.27 -14.92
C GLU A 90 7.38 -3.14 -14.03
N VAL A 91 7.34 -2.16 -13.13
CA VAL A 91 6.24 -1.94 -12.20
C VAL A 91 5.67 -0.53 -12.39
N LYS A 92 4.46 -0.46 -12.93
CA LYS A 92 3.69 0.78 -13.04
C LYS A 92 2.78 0.93 -11.82
N LEU A 93 2.67 2.16 -11.31
CA LEU A 93 1.81 2.50 -10.18
C LEU A 93 0.84 3.61 -10.60
N ILE A 94 -0.46 3.39 -10.40
CA ILE A 94 -1.51 4.39 -10.62
C ILE A 94 -2.45 4.47 -9.42
N TYR A 95 -3.22 5.56 -9.39
CA TYR A 95 -4.34 5.68 -8.46
C TYR A 95 -5.59 5.07 -9.04
N LEU A 96 -6.35 4.41 -8.17
CA LEU A 96 -7.75 4.08 -8.44
C LEU A 96 -8.67 4.92 -7.56
N GLU A 97 -9.74 5.42 -8.16
CA GLU A 97 -10.84 6.04 -7.44
C GLU A 97 -11.89 4.99 -7.09
N ASN A 98 -12.26 4.92 -5.81
CA ASN A 98 -13.41 4.12 -5.37
C ASN A 98 -14.70 4.92 -5.67
N ILE A 99 -15.59 4.34 -6.48
CA ILE A 99 -16.85 4.97 -6.90
C ILE A 99 -18.11 4.22 -6.42
N GLY A 100 -17.95 3.23 -5.54
CA GLY A 100 -19.05 2.43 -5.04
C GLY A 100 -18.58 1.24 -4.20
N ASP A 101 -19.52 0.38 -3.79
CA ASP A 101 -19.22 -0.80 -3.00
C ASP A 101 -18.26 -1.72 -3.76
N TYR A 102 -16.97 -1.64 -3.40
CA TYR A 102 -15.87 -2.41 -3.99
C TYR A 102 -15.56 -2.13 -5.47
N LEU A 103 -16.05 -1.02 -6.03
CA LEU A 103 -15.85 -0.66 -7.43
C LEU A 103 -14.82 0.46 -7.57
N TYR A 104 -13.78 0.19 -8.35
CA TYR A 104 -12.64 1.06 -8.59
C TYR A 104 -12.53 1.42 -10.07
N VAL A 105 -12.05 2.64 -10.35
CA VAL A 105 -11.79 3.12 -11.72
C VAL A 105 -10.47 3.86 -11.80
N ASP A 106 -9.85 3.88 -12.98
CA ASP A 106 -8.62 4.67 -13.18
C ASP A 106 -8.83 6.13 -12.76
N TYR A 107 -7.89 6.63 -11.96
CA TYR A 107 -7.76 8.06 -11.72
C TYR A 107 -6.60 8.62 -12.55
N ASP A 108 -6.90 8.87 -13.84
CA ASP A 108 -5.91 9.25 -14.86
C ASP A 108 -5.41 10.70 -14.79
N ARG A 109 -6.00 11.52 -13.89
CA ARG A 109 -5.68 12.96 -13.79
C ARG A 109 -4.28 13.23 -13.26
N VAL A 110 -3.80 12.39 -12.34
CA VAL A 110 -2.48 12.52 -11.73
C VAL A 110 -1.92 11.12 -11.41
N ALA A 111 -0.62 10.95 -11.63
CA ALA A 111 0.08 9.74 -11.19
C ALA A 111 0.57 9.89 -9.74
N PRO A 112 0.66 8.79 -8.97
CA PRO A 112 1.35 8.77 -7.68
C PRO A 112 2.77 9.32 -7.78
N GLN A 113 3.13 10.23 -6.87
CA GLN A 113 4.42 10.91 -6.84
C GLN A 113 5.35 10.30 -5.78
N GLU A 114 6.54 9.88 -6.21
CA GLU A 114 7.56 9.40 -5.28
C GLU A 114 7.93 10.49 -4.26
N LYS A 115 8.10 10.08 -3.00
CA LYS A 115 8.36 10.87 -1.79
C LYS A 115 7.20 11.71 -1.27
N LEU A 116 6.10 11.80 -2.01
CA LEU A 116 4.84 12.40 -1.53
C LEU A 116 3.84 11.31 -1.17
N ASP A 117 3.61 10.39 -2.11
CA ASP A 117 2.56 9.38 -2.02
C ASP A 117 3.10 8.01 -1.65
N TYR A 118 4.34 7.73 -2.09
CA TYR A 118 5.06 6.52 -1.74
C TYR A 118 6.56 6.78 -1.66
N VAL A 119 7.30 5.92 -0.97
CA VAL A 119 8.77 5.90 -1.01
C VAL A 119 9.23 4.62 -1.69
N ARG A 120 9.98 4.74 -2.79
CA ARG A 120 10.63 3.59 -3.43
C ARG A 120 11.88 3.18 -2.65
N ILE A 121 12.07 1.88 -2.51
CA ILE A 121 13.23 1.27 -1.89
C ILE A 121 13.76 0.22 -2.87
N ASP A 122 14.89 0.51 -3.50
CA ASP A 122 15.55 -0.40 -4.43
C ASP A 122 16.49 -1.32 -3.64
N GLY A 123 16.34 -2.64 -3.82
CA GLY A 123 17.14 -3.67 -3.17
C GLY A 123 17.86 -4.57 -4.17
N ASP A 124 18.69 -5.49 -3.66
CA ASP A 124 19.33 -6.51 -4.50
C ASP A 124 18.29 -7.59 -4.85
N GLY A 125 17.80 -7.57 -6.10
CA GLY A 125 16.81 -8.51 -6.60
C GLY A 125 15.36 -8.21 -6.21
N TYR A 126 15.07 -7.04 -5.65
CA TYR A 126 13.70 -6.60 -5.36
C TYR A 126 13.53 -5.09 -5.47
N VAL A 127 12.29 -4.66 -5.68
CA VAL A 127 11.84 -3.26 -5.57
C VAL A 127 10.67 -3.19 -4.60
N SER A 128 10.70 -2.22 -3.68
CA SER A 128 9.60 -1.99 -2.73
C SER A 128 9.03 -0.58 -2.81
N TYR A 129 7.75 -0.47 -2.46
CA TYR A 129 6.96 0.76 -2.46
C TYR A 129 6.30 0.88 -1.09
N LYS A 130 6.81 1.78 -0.24
CA LYS A 130 6.13 2.15 1.00
C LYS A 130 5.04 3.17 0.70
N LEU A 131 3.78 2.79 0.81
CA LEU A 131 2.63 3.66 0.54
C LEU A 131 2.43 4.61 1.72
N ASP A 132 2.63 5.91 1.51
CA ASP A 132 2.68 6.94 2.56
C ASP A 132 1.37 7.75 2.69
N THR A 133 0.38 7.47 1.85
CA THR A 133 -0.92 8.17 1.78
C THR A 133 -2.09 7.20 1.76
N ALA A 134 -3.24 7.67 2.26
CA ALA A 134 -4.49 6.91 2.35
C ALA A 134 -5.22 6.81 1.00
N TYR A 135 -4.67 6.06 0.05
CA TYR A 135 -5.22 5.92 -1.30
C TYR A 135 -5.29 4.47 -1.76
N ASN A 136 -5.96 4.26 -2.89
CA ASN A 136 -6.04 2.99 -3.58
C ASN A 136 -5.01 2.99 -4.71
N PHE A 137 -4.06 2.05 -4.64
CA PHE A 137 -2.95 1.97 -5.57
C PHE A 137 -3.08 0.71 -6.41
N GLU A 138 -3.09 0.84 -7.73
CA GLU A 138 -2.91 -0.31 -8.61
C GLU A 138 -1.45 -0.42 -9.00
N PHE A 139 -0.91 -1.60 -8.79
CA PHE A 139 0.34 -2.05 -9.36
C PHE A 139 0.06 -2.85 -10.63
N THR A 140 0.62 -2.41 -11.74
CA THR A 140 0.72 -3.22 -12.95
C THR A 140 2.16 -3.74 -13.06
N VAL A 141 2.34 -5.05 -13.03
CA VAL A 141 3.65 -5.71 -13.15
C VAL A 141 3.74 -6.35 -14.52
N THR A 142 4.72 -5.94 -15.32
CA THR A 142 4.90 -6.40 -16.70
C THR A 142 6.23 -7.12 -16.85
N THR A 143 6.20 -8.35 -17.37
CA THR A 143 7.38 -9.19 -17.63
C THR A 143 7.30 -9.80 -19.04
N ASP A 144 8.29 -10.59 -19.43
CA ASP A 144 8.26 -11.38 -20.68
C ASP A 144 7.14 -12.43 -20.70
N LYS A 145 6.62 -12.84 -19.54
CA LYS A 145 5.53 -13.81 -19.40
C LYS A 145 4.14 -13.19 -19.49
N GLY A 146 4.02 -11.86 -19.41
CA GLY A 146 2.75 -11.15 -19.46
C GLY A 146 2.63 -10.06 -18.41
N GLU A 147 1.41 -9.75 -18.02
CA GLU A 147 1.06 -8.64 -17.13
C GLU A 147 0.10 -9.11 -16.04
N ASP A 148 0.32 -8.64 -14.82
CA ASP A 148 -0.62 -8.78 -13.70
C ASP A 148 -0.97 -7.40 -13.14
N GLN A 149 -2.24 -7.23 -12.75
CA GLN A 149 -2.71 -6.07 -11.99
C GLN A 149 -3.04 -6.49 -10.56
N TYR A 150 -2.63 -5.68 -9.59
CA TYR A 150 -2.89 -5.90 -8.19
C TYR A 150 -3.23 -4.59 -7.47
N LEU A 151 -4.36 -4.57 -6.77
CA LEU A 151 -4.80 -3.43 -5.99
C LEU A 151 -4.32 -3.53 -4.54
N VAL A 152 -3.69 -2.47 -4.06
CA VAL A 152 -3.36 -2.29 -2.64
C VAL A 152 -4.07 -1.04 -2.13
N VAL A 153 -5.01 -1.21 -1.20
CA VAL A 153 -5.69 -0.10 -0.54
C VAL A 153 -4.96 0.19 0.77
N SER A 154 -4.34 1.37 0.86
CA SER A 154 -3.78 1.86 2.11
C SER A 154 -4.86 2.61 2.88
N ARG A 155 -5.33 2.01 3.97
CA ARG A 155 -6.22 2.63 4.95
C ARG A 155 -5.36 3.31 6.00
N ARG A 156 -5.68 4.56 6.34
CA ARG A 156 -4.95 5.35 7.35
C ARG A 156 -5.89 5.78 8.46
N SER A 157 -6.24 4.84 9.34
CA SER A 157 -6.96 5.15 10.57
C SER A 157 -6.15 6.05 11.53
N ASP A 158 -4.84 6.15 11.32
CA ASP A 158 -3.88 6.95 12.10
C ASP A 158 -3.76 8.43 11.68
N ILE A 159 -4.30 8.85 10.53
CA ILE A 159 -4.25 10.25 10.05
C ILE A 159 -5.64 10.94 10.09
N GLN A 160 -6.45 10.69 11.12
CA GLN A 160 -7.72 11.41 11.32
C GLN A 160 -7.55 12.78 11.97
#